data_AF-A0A8J8W9S5-F1
#
_entry.id   AF-A0A8J8W9S5-F1
#
_cell.length_a   1.000
_cell.length_b   1.000
_cell.length_c   1.000
_cell.angle_alpha   90.00
_cell.angle_beta   90.00
_cell.angle_gamma   90.00
#
_symmetry.space_group_name_H-M   'P 1'
#
loop_
_entity.id
_entity.type
_entity.pdbx_description
1 polymer ?
#
loop_
_entity_poly.entity_id
_entity_poly.type
_entity_poly.pdbx_seq_one_letter_code
_entity_poly.pdbx_strand_id
1 'polypeptide(L)'
;MSPQGTNTDQTAATRFLEEYDGEASVMCNRFMEASWDFNTNVTDFNRRKMLAQQMQWAKFHREKWTEATSFAWKNFTNPTVRRMFSFLTVLGKVALPKAKMEEVRGEEREKKSKKEIQYEEEEKEGKIHT
;
A
#
# COMPACT_ATOMS: atom_id res chain seq x y z
N MET A 1 -13.27 5.23 -13.48
CA MET A 1 -12.10 5.56 -14.34
C MET A 1 -11.03 6.21 -13.47
N SER A 2 -9.76 5.84 -13.63
CA SER A 2 -8.67 6.50 -12.90
C SER A 2 -8.63 8.00 -13.24
N PRO A 3 -8.45 8.87 -12.23
CA PRO A 3 -8.41 10.31 -12.43
C PRO A 3 -7.19 10.74 -13.25
N GLN A 4 -7.33 11.87 -13.92
CA GLN A 4 -6.27 12.58 -14.63
C GLN A 4 -6.51 14.07 -14.49
N GLY A 5 -5.46 14.86 -14.64
CA GLY A 5 -5.55 16.31 -14.62
C GLY A 5 -5.43 16.88 -16.02
N THR A 6 -4.91 18.10 -16.09
CA THR A 6 -4.80 18.89 -17.33
C THR A 6 -3.35 19.08 -17.78
N ASN A 7 -2.35 18.66 -16.99
CA ASN A 7 -0.94 18.83 -17.36
C ASN A 7 -0.54 17.87 -18.48
N THR A 8 -0.27 18.40 -19.68
CA THR A 8 0.09 17.63 -20.87
C THR A 8 1.60 17.45 -21.08
N ASP A 9 2.46 17.92 -20.17
CA ASP A 9 3.91 17.80 -20.29
C ASP A 9 4.38 16.35 -20.04
N GLN A 10 4.56 15.60 -21.13
CA GLN A 10 5.04 14.23 -21.08
C GLN A 10 6.51 14.11 -20.65
N THR A 11 7.32 15.15 -20.87
CA THR A 11 8.73 15.13 -20.44
C THR A 11 8.80 15.24 -18.92
N ALA A 12 8.05 16.16 -18.33
CA ALA A 12 7.92 16.27 -16.88
C ALA A 12 7.33 14.98 -16.28
N ALA A 13 6.30 14.41 -16.92
CA ALA A 13 5.72 13.14 -16.49
C ALA A 13 6.72 11.97 -16.52
N THR A 14 7.65 11.96 -17.47
CA THR A 14 8.69 10.93 -17.56
C THR A 14 9.72 11.09 -16.43
N ARG A 15 10.16 12.32 -16.13
CA ARG A 15 11.05 12.59 -14.99
C ARG A 15 10.40 12.22 -13.66
N PHE A 16 9.11 12.54 -13.50
CA PHE A 16 8.34 12.11 -12.33
C PHE A 16 8.37 10.59 -12.13
N LEU A 17 8.25 9.81 -13.22
CA LEU A 17 8.31 8.34 -13.13
C LEU A 17 9.70 7.84 -12.71
N GLU A 18 10.77 8.47 -13.19
CA GLU A 18 12.16 8.13 -12.81
C GLU A 18 12.42 8.43 -11.33
N GLU A 19 11.98 9.60 -10.85
CA GLU A 19 12.08 9.98 -9.43
C GLU A 19 11.23 9.06 -8.55
N TYR A 20 9.99 8.77 -8.98
CA TYR A 20 9.10 7.84 -8.29
C TYR A 20 9.74 6.46 -8.14
N ASP A 21 10.34 5.91 -9.19
CA ASP A 21 10.94 4.57 -9.17
C ASP A 21 12.07 4.47 -8.13
N GLY A 22 12.95 5.48 -8.08
CA GLY A 22 14.02 5.55 -7.09
C GLY A 22 13.51 5.66 -5.65
N GLU A 23 12.59 6.58 -5.38
CA GLU A 23 12.04 6.79 -4.04
C GLU A 23 11.20 5.59 -3.58
N ALA A 24 10.33 5.06 -4.45
CA ALA A 24 9.45 3.94 -4.15
C ALA A 24 10.25 2.67 -3.87
N SER A 25 11.36 2.44 -4.59
CA SER A 25 12.23 1.28 -4.36
C SER A 25 12.84 1.29 -2.96
N VAL A 26 13.36 2.44 -2.51
CA VAL A 26 13.93 2.60 -1.16
C VAL A 26 12.85 2.38 -0.09
N MET A 27 11.67 2.98 -0.28
CA MET A 27 10.56 2.85 0.67
C MET A 27 10.02 1.41 0.74
N CYS A 28 9.92 0.73 -0.41
CA CYS A 28 9.49 -0.67 -0.50
C CYS A 28 10.47 -1.58 0.24
N ASN A 29 11.78 -1.43 0.01
CA ASN A 29 12.79 -2.21 0.72
C ASN A 29 12.67 -2.04 2.25
N ARG A 30 12.59 -0.80 2.75
CA ARG A 30 12.42 -0.53 4.20
C ARG A 30 11.15 -1.14 4.77
N PHE A 31 10.04 -1.07 4.04
CA PHE A 31 8.78 -1.67 4.46
C PHE A 31 8.88 -3.20 4.51
N MET A 32 9.46 -3.83 3.48
CA MET A 32 9.64 -5.27 3.41
C MET A 32 10.57 -5.79 4.50
N GLU A 33 11.68 -5.09 4.79
CA GLU A 33 12.57 -5.42 5.90
C GLU A 33 11.86 -5.36 7.25
N ALA A 34 11.12 -4.28 7.53
CA ALA A 34 10.38 -4.17 8.79
C ALA A 34 9.26 -5.21 8.92
N SER A 35 8.62 -5.58 7.81
CA SER A 35 7.66 -6.69 7.75
C SER A 35 8.32 -8.03 8.04
N TRP A 36 9.48 -8.29 7.42
CA TRP A 36 10.27 -9.51 7.63
C TRP A 36 10.75 -9.64 9.08
N ASP A 37 11.28 -8.56 9.67
CA ASP A 37 11.69 -8.50 11.08
C ASP A 37 10.55 -8.91 12.02
N PHE A 38 9.32 -8.44 11.74
CA PHE A 38 8.16 -8.78 12.55
C PHE A 38 7.71 -10.24 12.32
N ASN A 39 7.66 -10.69 11.08
CA ASN A 39 7.20 -12.04 10.75
C ASN A 39 8.17 -13.13 11.25
N THR A 40 9.47 -12.84 11.29
CA THR A 40 10.49 -13.78 11.78
C THR A 40 10.75 -13.65 13.28
N ASN A 41 10.43 -12.49 13.87
CA ASN A 41 10.56 -12.25 15.30
C ASN A 41 9.40 -11.39 15.81
N VAL A 42 8.33 -12.07 16.25
CA VAL A 42 7.07 -11.46 16.66
C VAL A 42 7.22 -10.80 18.03
N THR A 43 7.61 -9.52 18.03
CA THR A 43 7.71 -8.68 19.22
C THR A 43 6.94 -7.38 19.03
N ASP A 44 6.51 -6.76 20.13
CA ASP A 44 5.86 -5.45 20.09
C ASP A 44 6.75 -4.36 19.48
N PHE A 45 8.07 -4.45 19.68
CA PHE A 45 9.04 -3.54 19.06
C PHE A 45 9.02 -3.67 17.53
N ASN A 46 9.17 -4.89 17.01
CA ASN A 46 9.14 -5.13 15.56
C ASN A 46 7.77 -4.80 14.95
N ARG A 47 6.69 -5.07 15.69
CA ARG A 47 5.34 -4.67 15.29
C ARG A 47 5.24 -3.16 15.13
N ARG A 48 5.69 -2.37 16.10
CA ARG A 48 5.68 -0.89 16.02
C ARG A 48 6.53 -0.40 14.85
N LYS A 49 7.71 -0.99 14.62
CA LYS A 49 8.60 -0.66 13.49
C LYS A 49 7.91 -0.90 12.14
N MET A 50 7.30 -2.08 11.94
CA MET A 50 6.53 -2.41 10.73
C MET A 50 5.37 -1.42 10.50
N LEU A 51 4.63 -1.09 11.55
CA LEU A 51 3.50 -0.16 11.45
C LEU A 51 3.95 1.27 11.12
N ALA A 52 5.07 1.72 11.67
CA ALA A 52 5.67 3.00 11.32
C ALA A 52 6.08 3.07 9.84
N GLN A 53 6.63 1.97 9.29
CA GLN A 53 6.95 1.90 7.86
C GLN A 53 5.69 1.87 6.97
N GLN A 54 4.63 1.15 7.38
CA GLN A 54 3.35 1.22 6.67
C GLN A 54 2.78 2.63 6.59
N MET A 55 2.81 3.39 7.69
CA MET A 55 2.33 4.77 7.70
C MET A 55 3.14 5.68 6.78
N GLN A 56 4.47 5.50 6.76
CA GLN A 56 5.35 6.24 5.84
C GLN A 56 5.06 5.89 4.38
N TRP A 57 4.87 4.61 4.06
CA TRP A 57 4.47 4.16 2.74
C TRP A 57 3.12 4.76 2.30
N ALA A 58 2.12 4.74 3.18
CA ALA A 58 0.80 5.30 2.88
C ALA A 58 0.85 6.82 2.63
N LYS A 59 1.65 7.56 3.40
CA LYS A 59 1.88 8.99 3.19
C LYS A 59 2.53 9.26 1.83
N PHE A 60 3.65 8.59 1.54
CA PHE A 60 4.37 8.69 0.28
C PHE A 60 3.45 8.39 -0.92
N HIS A 61 2.70 7.28 -0.86
CA HIS A 61 1.81 6.88 -1.93
C HIS A 61 0.73 7.93 -2.21
N ARG A 62 0.16 8.56 -1.18
CA ARG A 62 -0.84 9.62 -1.33
C ARG A 62 -0.26 10.90 -1.95
N GLU A 63 0.95 11.29 -1.55
CA GLU A 63 1.65 12.44 -2.11
C GLU A 63 1.93 12.23 -3.60
N LYS A 64 2.58 11.11 -3.95
CA LYS A 64 2.90 10.80 -5.35
C LYS A 64 1.66 10.55 -6.20
N TRP A 65 0.57 10.00 -5.64
CA TRP A 65 -0.71 9.89 -6.35
C TRP A 65 -1.30 11.26 -6.69
N THR A 66 -1.23 12.22 -5.77
CA THR A 66 -1.75 13.59 -5.99
C THR A 66 -1.01 14.25 -7.16
N GLU A 67 0.31 14.07 -7.20
CA GLU A 67 1.13 14.56 -8.31
C GLU A 67 0.84 13.82 -9.61
N ALA A 68 0.80 12.48 -9.59
CA ALA A 68 0.53 11.65 -10.77
C ALA A 68 -0.84 11.97 -11.40
N THR A 69 -1.83 12.28 -10.58
CA THR A 69 -3.19 12.62 -11.05
C THR A 69 -3.34 14.04 -11.56
N SER A 70 -2.31 14.89 -11.44
CA SER A 70 -2.28 16.22 -12.09
C SER A 70 -2.02 16.14 -13.61
N PHE A 71 -1.40 15.05 -14.06
CA PHE A 71 -1.07 14.83 -15.46
C PHE A 71 -2.28 14.36 -16.28
N ALA A 72 -2.41 14.86 -17.50
CA ALA A 72 -3.34 14.42 -18.53
C ALA A 72 -2.83 13.12 -19.19
N TRP A 73 -2.46 12.13 -18.36
CA TRP A 73 -1.62 11.01 -18.77
C TRP A 73 -2.23 10.10 -19.84
N LYS A 74 -3.56 10.08 -19.99
CA LYS A 74 -4.22 9.32 -21.07
C LYS A 74 -3.90 9.87 -22.46
N ASN A 75 -3.49 11.13 -22.56
CA ASN A 75 -3.20 11.83 -23.80
C ASN A 75 -1.72 11.71 -24.22
N PHE A 76 -0.86 11.14 -23.37
CA PHE A 76 0.55 10.95 -23.69
C PHE A 76 0.72 10.04 -24.90
N THR A 77 1.68 10.34 -25.76
CA THR A 77 1.98 9.55 -26.96
C THR A 77 2.70 8.25 -26.61
N ASN A 78 3.58 8.27 -25.59
CA ASN A 78 4.36 7.11 -25.19
C ASN A 78 3.48 6.07 -24.45
N PRO A 79 3.28 4.86 -25.01
CA PRO A 79 2.44 3.83 -24.41
C PRO A 79 2.98 3.30 -23.07
N THR A 80 4.30 3.27 -22.89
CA THR A 80 4.94 2.83 -21.64
C THR A 80 4.64 3.81 -20.51
N VAL A 81 4.76 5.11 -20.78
CA VAL A 81 4.42 6.17 -19.80
C VAL A 81 2.94 6.07 -19.43
N ARG A 82 2.03 5.95 -20.41
CA ARG A 82 0.59 5.76 -20.13
C ARG A 82 0.33 4.55 -19.23
N ARG A 83 0.99 3.43 -19.52
CA ARG A 83 0.85 2.19 -18.75
C ARG A 83 1.30 2.40 -17.30
N MET A 84 2.45 3.02 -17.07
CA MET A 84 2.94 3.29 -15.71
C MET A 84 1.97 4.18 -14.92
N PHE A 85 1.49 5.28 -15.52
CA PHE A 85 0.49 6.15 -14.89
C PHE A 85 -0.84 5.44 -14.60
N SER A 86 -1.24 4.47 -15.43
CA SER A 86 -2.47 3.70 -15.19
C SER A 86 -2.42 2.91 -13.88
N PHE A 87 -1.22 2.49 -13.42
CA PHE A 87 -1.03 1.85 -12.12
C PHE A 87 -0.91 2.89 -10.99
N LEU A 88 -0.12 3.95 -11.19
CA LEU A 88 0.12 4.96 -10.15
C LEU A 88 -1.12 5.77 -9.77
N THR A 89 -2.07 5.92 -10.69
CA THR A 89 -3.31 6.69 -10.44
C THR A 89 -4.42 5.87 -9.80
N VAL A 90 -4.18 4.59 -9.48
CA VAL A 90 -5.08 3.74 -8.70
C VAL A 90 -4.73 3.84 -7.22
N LEU A 91 -5.47 4.64 -6.46
CA LEU A 91 -5.18 4.95 -5.05
C LEU A 91 -5.47 3.78 -4.07
N GLY A 92 -6.28 2.81 -4.47
CA GLY A 92 -6.59 1.62 -3.65
C GLY A 92 -7.10 1.94 -2.23
N LYS A 93 -6.63 1.17 -1.22
CA LYS A 93 -7.00 1.35 0.20
C LYS A 93 -6.53 2.69 0.79
N VAL A 94 -5.50 3.34 0.22
CA VAL A 94 -4.95 4.62 0.69
C VAL A 94 -5.91 5.80 0.45
N ALA A 95 -6.96 5.59 -0.36
CA ALA A 95 -8.03 6.55 -0.57
C ALA A 95 -8.88 6.79 0.70
N LEU A 96 -8.89 5.84 1.63
CA LEU A 96 -9.71 5.93 2.84
C LEU A 96 -9.20 7.04 3.78
N PRO A 97 -10.08 7.87 4.36
CA PRO A 97 -9.72 8.77 5.45
C PRO A 97 -9.06 8.02 6.61
N LYS A 98 -8.13 8.65 7.32
CA LYS A 98 -7.37 8.03 8.42
C LYS A 98 -8.27 7.31 9.45
N ALA A 99 -9.40 7.92 9.80
CA ALA A 99 -10.38 7.30 10.71
C ALA A 99 -10.94 5.97 10.16
N LYS A 100 -11.29 5.94 8.88
CA LYS A 100 -11.82 4.74 8.20
C LYS A 100 -10.73 3.70 7.93
N MET A 101 -9.48 4.12 7.79
CA MET A 101 -8.34 3.21 7.70
C MET A 101 -8.06 2.52 9.05
N GLU A 102 -8.17 3.23 10.17
CA GLU A 102 -8.05 2.60 11.50
C GLU A 102 -9.25 1.69 11.81
N GLU A 103 -10.46 2.03 11.35
CA GLU A 103 -11.65 1.17 11.42
C GLU A 103 -11.43 -0.15 10.67
N VAL A 104 -11.05 -0.10 9.39
CA VAL A 104 -10.74 -1.31 8.58
C VAL A 104 -9.63 -2.15 9.24
N ARG A 105 -8.64 -1.50 9.84
CA ARG A 105 -7.57 -2.19 10.57
C ARG A 105 -8.05 -2.82 11.88
N GLY A 106 -9.02 -2.22 12.54
CA GLY A 106 -9.74 -2.80 13.68
C GLY A 106 -10.51 -4.05 13.26
N GLU A 107 -11.29 -3.95 12.19
CA GLU A 107 -12.04 -5.09 11.63
C GLU A 107 -11.12 -6.24 11.21
N GLU A 108 -9.98 -5.95 10.58
CA GLU A 108 -8.98 -6.98 10.19
C GLU A 108 -8.39 -7.68 11.43
N ARG A 109 -8.22 -6.98 12.56
CA ARG A 109 -7.78 -7.58 13.83
C ARG A 109 -8.88 -8.45 14.44
N GLU A 110 -10.11 -7.99 14.45
CA GLU A 110 -11.25 -8.76 14.95
C GLU A 110 -11.46 -10.03 14.13
N LYS A 111 -11.37 -9.94 12.79
CA LYS A 111 -11.45 -11.11 11.92
C LYS A 111 -10.34 -12.12 12.20
N LYS A 112 -9.11 -11.66 12.44
CA LYS A 112 -8.02 -12.54 12.87
C LYS A 112 -8.31 -13.20 14.22
N SER A 113 -8.73 -12.43 15.22
CA SER A 113 -9.05 -12.95 16.55
C SER A 113 -10.20 -13.96 16.52
N LYS A 114 -11.28 -13.67 15.78
CA LYS A 114 -12.41 -14.61 15.59
C LYS A 114 -11.97 -15.90 14.91
N LYS A 115 -11.07 -15.80 13.93
CA LYS A 115 -10.52 -16.96 13.24
C LYS A 115 -9.67 -17.82 14.17
N GLU A 116 -8.85 -17.20 15.03
CA GLU A 116 -8.04 -17.89 16.05
C GLU A 116 -8.93 -18.63 17.07
N ILE A 117 -9.97 -17.98 17.58
CA ILE A 117 -10.95 -18.58 18.49
C ILE A 117 -11.64 -19.78 17.83
N GLN A 118 -12.04 -19.65 16.56
CA GLN A 118 -12.64 -20.75 15.81
C GLN A 118 -11.68 -21.94 15.66
N TYR A 119 -10.40 -21.71 15.39
CA TYR A 119 -9.40 -22.79 15.34
C TYR A 119 -9.26 -23.50 16.69
N GLU A 120 -9.21 -22.78 17.80
CA GLU A 120 -9.15 -23.39 19.14
C GLU A 120 -10.40 -24.19 19.49
N GLU A 121 -11.59 -23.75 19.06
CA GLU A 121 -12.84 -24.49 19.23
C GLU A 121 -12.85 -25.77 18.38
N GLU A 122 -12.45 -25.70 17.12
CA GLU A 122 -12.36 -26.86 16.22
C GLU A 122 -11.33 -27.90 16.71
N GLU A 123 -10.23 -27.45 17.33
CA GLU A 123 -9.21 -28.32 17.94
C GLU A 123 -9.76 -29.04 19.18
N LYS A 124 -10.48 -28.33 20.06
CA LYS A 124 -11.14 -28.91 21.25
C LYS A 124 -12.26 -29.89 20.89
N GLU A 125 -12.94 -29.66 19.77
CA GLU A 125 -13.97 -30.56 19.24
C GLU A 125 -13.39 -31.76 18.47
N GLY A 126 -12.05 -31.87 18.35
CA GLY A 126 -11.39 -32.97 17.64
C GLY A 126 -11.62 -32.97 16.13
N LYS A 127 -12.07 -31.84 15.56
CA LYS A 127 -12.40 -31.70 14.12
C LYS A 127 -11.17 -31.44 13.24
N ILE A 128 -10.01 -31.20 13.85
CA ILE A 128 -8.73 -31.03 13.16
C ILE A 128 -7.98 -32.36 13.20
N HIS A 129 -7.91 -33.08 12.08
CA HIS A 129 -7.06 -34.28 11.93
C HIS A 129 -5.72 -33.89 11.29
N THR A 130 -4.62 -34.33 11.90
CA THR A 130 -3.25 -34.30 11.33
C THR A 130 -3.14 -35.11 10.05
#